data_AF-A0A1Z9CB84-F1
#
_entry.id   AF-A0A1Z9CB84-F1
#
_cell.length_a   1.000
_cell.length_b   1.000
_cell.length_c   1.000
_cell.angle_alpha   90.00
_cell.angle_beta   90.00
_cell.angle_gamma   90.00
#
_symmetry.space_group_name_H-M   'P 1'
#
loop_
_entity.id
_entity.type
_entity.pdbx_description
1 polymer ?
#
loop_
_entity_poly.entity_id
_entity_poly.type
_entity_poly.pdbx_seq_one_letter_code
_entity_poly.pdbx_strand_id
1 'polypeptide(L)'
;MAKQLTKLIVFLTSFAFSQQVDSLNNSNPPLKSIESKVVEISATLTLGENRPSAFKLSLFSRISPSEVLISRMFFPGDTIQVILPEDILSEDTLGNVATIEPIGGSYEKLYRLFTKSSERIDLGNFKIEIKSDIIKLSIVDGIERSPIPVASLKLFYDGKIIFSGKTDSMGYRRLRVPVNRDSLIPVSLRIDTGGSYPVWQENLEVPKGSSSKEIKLYKLQLDRGESIYKIVKDLSPFRKGPENGSETLFFLNTGDLIAVNKVAGDRMFGKVRIDLYEKQSFNYFEGWVLTKHAELVKDQLRVKIENNK
;
A
#
# COMPACT_ATOMS: atom_id res chain seq x y z
N MET A 1 -65.03 -58.30 -55.74
CA MET A 1 -65.70 -58.27 -54.42
C MET A 1 -64.73 -57.65 -53.43
N ALA A 2 -65.12 -56.57 -52.75
CA ALA A 2 -64.35 -55.84 -51.73
C ALA A 2 -63.02 -55.20 -52.23
N LYS A 3 -62.51 -54.06 -51.76
CA LYS A 3 -62.90 -53.00 -50.82
C LYS A 3 -61.83 -51.91 -51.03
N GLN A 4 -62.23 -50.63 -51.00
CA GLN A 4 -61.55 -49.46 -50.38
C GLN A 4 -60.08 -49.15 -50.78
N LEU A 5 -59.56 -47.93 -50.86
CA LEU A 5 -59.93 -46.61 -50.34
C LEU A 5 -59.09 -45.56 -51.13
N THR A 6 -59.39 -44.27 -50.90
CA THR A 6 -58.62 -43.04 -51.25
C THR A 6 -58.74 -42.46 -52.67
N LYS A 7 -59.39 -41.29 -52.76
CA LYS A 7 -58.69 -40.00 -52.96
C LYS A 7 -59.56 -38.80 -52.58
N LEU A 8 -58.98 -38.03 -51.66
CA LEU A 8 -59.21 -36.67 -51.19
C LEU A 8 -59.46 -35.65 -52.32
N ILE A 9 -60.53 -34.83 -52.22
CA ILE A 9 -60.56 -33.44 -52.73
C ILE A 9 -61.36 -32.57 -51.74
N VAL A 10 -60.73 -31.46 -51.38
CA VAL A 10 -61.15 -30.38 -50.48
C VAL A 10 -62.00 -29.37 -51.24
N PHE A 11 -63.03 -28.80 -50.60
CA PHE A 11 -63.42 -27.41 -50.88
C PHE A 11 -63.90 -26.73 -49.60
N LEU A 12 -63.21 -25.64 -49.24
CA LEU A 12 -63.48 -24.77 -48.09
C LEU A 12 -64.77 -23.98 -48.30
N THR A 13 -65.61 -23.93 -47.28
CA THR A 13 -66.73 -22.99 -47.17
C THR A 13 -66.33 -21.80 -46.30
N SER A 14 -66.35 -20.62 -46.91
CA SER A 14 -66.19 -19.33 -46.25
C SER A 14 -67.51 -18.94 -45.59
N PHE A 15 -67.58 -18.93 -44.26
CA PHE A 15 -68.62 -18.21 -43.53
C PHE A 15 -68.00 -17.01 -42.83
N ALA A 16 -68.34 -15.83 -43.35
CA ALA A 16 -68.09 -14.55 -42.72
C ALA A 16 -68.89 -14.48 -41.40
N PHE A 17 -68.21 -14.16 -40.30
CA PHE A 17 -68.86 -13.64 -39.10
C PHE A 17 -68.37 -12.21 -38.88
N SER A 18 -69.35 -11.32 -38.93
CA SER A 18 -69.31 -9.90 -38.61
C SER A 18 -68.72 -9.67 -37.21
N GLN A 19 -67.71 -8.81 -37.11
CA GLN A 19 -67.28 -8.25 -35.82
C GLN A 19 -68.27 -7.17 -35.41
N GLN A 20 -69.03 -7.44 -34.36
CA GLN A 20 -69.87 -6.46 -33.70
C GLN A 20 -68.97 -5.49 -32.95
N VAL A 21 -69.02 -4.21 -33.36
CA VAL A 21 -68.30 -3.12 -32.69
C VAL A 21 -69.08 -2.75 -31.43
N ASP A 22 -68.70 -3.31 -30.28
CA ASP A 22 -69.14 -2.81 -28.99
C ASP A 22 -68.32 -1.56 -28.63
N SER A 23 -68.91 -0.39 -28.87
CA SER A 23 -68.41 0.88 -28.36
C SER A 23 -68.69 0.99 -26.85
N LEU A 24 -67.81 0.43 -26.02
CA LEU A 24 -67.75 0.74 -24.60
C LEU A 24 -66.89 2.00 -24.41
N ASN A 25 -67.58 3.12 -24.22
CA ASN A 25 -67.04 4.33 -23.59
C ASN A 25 -66.47 3.97 -22.23
N ASN A 26 -65.17 3.70 -22.18
CA ASN A 26 -64.40 3.80 -20.96
C ASN A 26 -63.37 4.91 -21.16
N SER A 27 -63.73 6.09 -20.65
CA SER A 27 -62.79 7.17 -20.39
C SER A 27 -61.79 6.68 -19.34
N ASN A 28 -60.79 5.91 -19.75
CA ASN A 28 -59.58 5.78 -18.96
C ASN A 28 -59.00 7.20 -18.85
N PRO A 29 -58.74 7.70 -17.63
CA PRO A 29 -57.91 8.90 -17.51
C PRO A 29 -56.59 8.60 -18.25
N PRO A 30 -55.96 9.60 -18.90
CA PRO A 30 -54.68 9.36 -19.54
C PRO A 30 -53.78 8.75 -18.48
N LEU A 31 -53.22 7.57 -18.77
CA LEU A 31 -52.18 6.97 -17.96
C LEU A 31 -51.12 8.06 -17.86
N LYS A 32 -51.05 8.77 -16.73
CA LYS A 32 -49.97 9.72 -16.49
C LYS A 32 -48.72 8.90 -16.66
N SER A 33 -47.92 9.20 -17.67
CA SER A 33 -46.57 8.66 -17.79
C SER A 33 -45.88 9.02 -16.47
N ILE A 34 -45.72 8.03 -15.60
CA ILE A 34 -44.91 8.19 -14.41
C ILE A 34 -43.48 8.23 -14.96
N GLU A 35 -43.00 9.43 -15.26
CA GLU A 35 -41.59 9.62 -15.54
C GLU A 35 -40.84 9.29 -14.25
N SER A 36 -40.03 8.23 -14.29
CA SER A 36 -39.14 7.91 -13.18
C SER A 36 -38.21 9.10 -12.97
N LYS A 37 -38.21 9.65 -11.75
CA LYS A 37 -37.20 10.64 -11.36
C LYS A 37 -35.83 10.02 -11.58
N VAL A 38 -34.93 10.77 -12.20
CA VAL A 38 -33.56 10.34 -12.46
C VAL A 38 -32.59 11.10 -11.58
N VAL A 39 -31.54 10.42 -11.18
CA VAL A 39 -30.43 10.97 -10.41
C VAL A 39 -29.14 10.89 -11.22
N GLU A 40 -28.40 11.98 -11.21
CA GLU A 40 -27.03 12.05 -11.71
C GLU A 40 -26.07 11.60 -10.62
N ILE A 41 -25.20 10.64 -10.93
CA ILE A 41 -24.13 10.17 -10.05
C ILE A 41 -22.80 10.45 -10.72
N SER A 42 -21.93 11.20 -10.06
CA SER A 42 -20.62 11.60 -10.60
C SER A 42 -19.46 11.25 -9.67
N ALA A 43 -18.27 11.13 -10.23
CA ALA A 43 -17.03 10.93 -9.48
C ALA A 43 -15.86 11.65 -10.15
N THR A 44 -14.84 12.01 -9.37
CA THR A 44 -13.56 12.51 -9.90
C THR A 44 -12.45 11.49 -9.68
N LEU A 45 -11.45 11.48 -10.56
CA LEU A 45 -10.29 10.60 -10.46
C LEU A 45 -9.00 11.38 -10.26
N THR A 46 -8.12 10.88 -9.39
CA THR A 46 -6.74 11.36 -9.27
C THR A 46 -5.78 10.22 -9.63
N LEU A 47 -5.03 10.38 -10.72
CA LEU A 47 -4.15 9.34 -11.27
C LEU A 47 -2.73 9.37 -10.71
N GLY A 48 -2.18 10.56 -10.44
CA GLY A 48 -0.75 10.71 -10.12
C GLY A 48 0.15 10.21 -11.26
N GLU A 49 1.15 9.40 -10.91
CA GLU A 49 2.06 8.74 -11.86
C GLU A 49 1.40 7.55 -12.60
N ASN A 50 0.21 7.12 -12.18
CA ASN A 50 -0.44 5.93 -12.74
C ASN A 50 -0.98 6.19 -14.16
N ARG A 51 -1.02 5.14 -14.99
CA ARG A 51 -1.48 5.17 -16.38
C ARG A 51 -2.41 3.99 -16.69
N PRO A 52 -3.59 3.91 -16.06
CA PRO A 52 -4.60 2.93 -16.45
C PRO A 52 -5.12 3.23 -17.86
N SER A 53 -5.51 2.19 -18.60
CA SER A 53 -6.06 2.33 -19.95
C SER A 53 -7.54 2.70 -19.97
N ALA A 54 -8.28 2.35 -18.91
CA ALA A 54 -9.69 2.65 -18.73
C ALA A 54 -10.11 2.45 -17.26
N PHE A 55 -11.36 2.78 -16.94
CA PHE A 55 -11.97 2.63 -15.63
C PHE A 55 -13.36 2.01 -15.79
N LYS A 56 -13.65 0.99 -15.00
CA LYS A 56 -14.98 0.42 -14.88
C LYS A 56 -15.66 1.00 -13.64
N LEU A 57 -16.71 1.79 -13.84
CA LEU A 57 -17.65 2.15 -12.78
C LEU A 57 -18.70 1.05 -12.67
N SER A 58 -18.97 0.57 -11.46
CA SER A 58 -20.12 -0.30 -11.20
C SER A 58 -20.88 0.19 -9.97
N LEU A 59 -22.21 0.21 -10.05
CA LEU A 59 -23.09 0.55 -8.93
C LEU A 59 -23.99 -0.63 -8.60
N PHE A 60 -24.17 -0.92 -7.32
CA PHE A 60 -25.04 -2.00 -6.83
C PHE A 60 -25.52 -1.72 -5.42
N SER A 61 -26.58 -2.41 -5.01
CA SER A 61 -27.07 -2.38 -3.64
C SER A 61 -26.12 -3.12 -2.72
N ARG A 62 -25.90 -2.59 -1.51
CA ARG A 62 -25.02 -3.19 -0.50
C ARG A 62 -25.52 -4.56 -0.04
N ILE A 63 -26.84 -4.77 -0.03
CA ILE A 63 -27.46 -6.04 0.38
C ILE A 63 -27.48 -7.08 -0.74
N SER A 64 -27.40 -6.65 -2.00
CA SER A 64 -27.31 -7.54 -3.16
C SER A 64 -26.12 -7.19 -4.08
N PRO A 65 -24.86 -7.42 -3.65
CA PRO A 65 -23.67 -7.05 -4.44
C PRO A 65 -23.55 -7.73 -5.81
N SER A 66 -24.23 -8.86 -6.00
CA SER A 66 -24.27 -9.59 -7.27
C SER A 66 -25.21 -8.93 -8.30
N GLU A 67 -26.12 -8.06 -7.87
CA GLU A 67 -27.10 -7.38 -8.71
C GLU A 67 -26.57 -6.00 -9.10
N VAL A 68 -25.80 -5.96 -10.18
CA VAL A 68 -25.20 -4.73 -10.69
C VAL A 68 -26.26 -3.89 -11.40
N LEU A 69 -26.56 -2.71 -10.83
CA LEU A 69 -27.53 -1.75 -11.38
C LEU A 69 -27.00 -1.12 -12.67
N ILE A 70 -25.70 -0.77 -12.68
CA ILE A 70 -25.00 -0.29 -13.88
C ILE A 70 -23.54 -0.66 -13.83
N SER A 71 -22.98 -0.96 -15.00
CA SER A 71 -21.55 -1.15 -15.20
C SER A 71 -21.13 -0.45 -16.48
N ARG A 72 -20.31 0.61 -16.38
CA ARG A 72 -19.87 1.42 -17.52
C ARG A 72 -18.36 1.61 -17.54
N MET A 73 -17.80 1.57 -18.74
CA MET A 73 -16.39 1.84 -19.00
C MET A 73 -16.18 3.32 -19.35
N PHE A 74 -15.10 3.90 -18.83
CA PHE A 74 -14.63 5.26 -19.07
C PHE A 74 -13.15 5.24 -19.42
N PHE A 75 -12.70 6.13 -20.29
CA PHE A 75 -11.29 6.28 -20.66
C PHE A 75 -10.63 7.43 -19.89
N PRO A 76 -9.29 7.47 -19.79
CA PRO A 76 -8.58 8.60 -19.21
C PRO A 76 -8.95 9.92 -19.89
N GLY A 77 -9.43 10.89 -19.10
CA GLY A 77 -9.93 12.18 -19.58
C GLY A 77 -11.45 12.28 -19.66
N ASP A 78 -12.17 11.14 -19.63
CA ASP A 78 -13.63 11.16 -19.59
C ASP A 78 -14.15 11.72 -18.26
N THR A 79 -15.30 12.39 -18.32
CA THR A 79 -16.06 12.75 -17.12
C THR A 79 -16.82 11.51 -16.64
N ILE A 80 -16.56 11.08 -15.41
CA ILE A 80 -17.28 9.94 -14.82
C ILE A 80 -18.63 10.42 -14.31
N GLN A 81 -19.66 10.11 -15.10
CA GLN A 81 -21.04 10.44 -14.81
C GLN A 81 -21.97 9.34 -15.35
N VAL A 82 -22.95 8.95 -14.53
CA VAL A 82 -24.04 8.07 -14.93
C VAL A 82 -25.36 8.65 -14.46
N ILE A 83 -26.43 8.35 -15.20
CA ILE A 83 -27.79 8.76 -14.87
C ILE A 83 -28.59 7.47 -14.65
N LEU A 84 -29.29 7.38 -13.52
CA LEU A 84 -30.09 6.23 -13.14
C LEU A 84 -31.46 6.66 -12.66
N PRO A 85 -32.50 5.81 -12.78
CA PRO A 85 -33.72 5.99 -12.02
C PRO A 85 -33.44 6.06 -10.51
N GLU A 86 -34.10 6.96 -9.81
CA GLU A 86 -33.92 7.16 -8.37
C GLU A 86 -34.48 5.97 -7.55
N ASP A 87 -35.54 5.34 -8.05
CA ASP A 87 -36.30 4.27 -7.40
C ASP A 87 -35.57 2.92 -7.34
N ILE A 88 -34.56 2.70 -8.18
CA ILE A 88 -33.75 1.47 -8.15
C ILE A 88 -32.64 1.50 -7.09
N LEU A 89 -32.38 2.66 -6.48
CA LEU A 89 -31.39 2.81 -5.40
C LEU A 89 -32.02 2.42 -4.06
N SER A 90 -31.23 1.82 -3.17
CA SER A 90 -31.67 1.52 -1.81
C SER A 90 -31.92 2.80 -1.01
N GLU A 91 -33.03 2.81 -0.26
CA GLU A 91 -33.41 3.86 0.69
C GLU A 91 -32.53 3.87 1.96
N ASP A 92 -31.81 2.78 2.23
CA ASP A 92 -30.98 2.65 3.42
C ASP A 92 -29.80 3.64 3.38
N THR A 93 -29.46 4.19 4.55
CA THR A 93 -28.27 5.03 4.70
C THR A 93 -27.02 4.23 4.40
N LEU A 94 -26.18 4.71 3.46
CA LEU A 94 -25.03 3.98 2.93
C LEU A 94 -25.40 2.58 2.38
N GLY A 95 -26.64 2.45 1.89
CA GLY A 95 -27.20 1.23 1.33
C GLY A 95 -26.73 0.92 -0.09
N ASN A 96 -26.01 1.84 -0.75
CA ASN A 96 -25.53 1.67 -2.12
C ASN A 96 -24.00 1.69 -2.17
N VAL A 97 -23.43 0.96 -3.13
CA VAL A 97 -21.98 0.84 -3.33
C VAL A 97 -21.64 1.25 -4.75
N ALA A 98 -20.65 2.15 -4.87
CA ALA A 98 -19.98 2.45 -6.12
C ALA A 98 -18.57 1.85 -6.11
N THR A 99 -18.17 1.24 -7.22
CA THR A 99 -16.81 0.74 -7.41
C THR A 99 -16.16 1.34 -8.64
N ILE A 100 -14.91 1.77 -8.51
CA ILE A 100 -14.04 2.12 -9.62
C ILE A 100 -12.95 1.05 -9.71
N GLU A 101 -12.91 0.36 -10.84
CA GLU A 101 -11.90 -0.66 -11.14
C GLU A 101 -11.03 -0.18 -12.32
N PRO A 102 -9.80 0.27 -12.09
CA PRO A 102 -8.90 0.69 -13.15
C PRO A 102 -8.38 -0.50 -13.95
N ILE A 103 -8.35 -0.36 -15.28
CA ILE A 103 -7.96 -1.39 -16.25
C ILE A 103 -6.59 -1.04 -16.86
N GLY A 104 -5.88 -2.04 -17.39
CA GLY A 104 -4.58 -1.84 -18.05
C GLY A 104 -3.38 -1.85 -17.10
N GLY A 105 -3.52 -2.45 -15.92
CA GLY A 105 -2.43 -2.63 -14.96
C GLY A 105 -2.91 -3.29 -13.67
N SER A 106 -2.00 -3.43 -12.71
CA SER A 106 -2.32 -3.97 -11.38
C SER A 106 -2.71 -2.84 -10.43
N TYR A 107 -3.96 -2.38 -10.53
CA TYR A 107 -4.49 -1.29 -9.68
C TYR A 107 -5.51 -1.80 -8.65
N GLU A 108 -5.59 -1.12 -7.53
CA GLU A 108 -6.58 -1.42 -6.50
C GLU A 108 -8.00 -1.11 -6.99
N LYS A 109 -8.94 -2.00 -6.66
CA LYS A 109 -10.36 -1.72 -6.86
C LYS A 109 -10.84 -0.87 -5.71
N LEU A 110 -11.44 0.27 -6.03
CA LEU A 110 -11.86 1.25 -5.05
C LEU A 110 -13.36 1.17 -4.82
N TYR A 111 -13.78 1.41 -3.58
CA TYR A 111 -15.16 1.29 -3.14
C TYR A 111 -15.60 2.60 -2.46
N ARG A 112 -16.85 3.00 -2.70
CA ARG A 112 -17.53 4.10 -2.01
C ARG A 112 -18.93 3.69 -1.64
N LEU A 113 -19.26 3.82 -0.36
CA LEU A 113 -20.64 3.73 0.09
C LEU A 113 -21.31 5.09 -0.09
N PHE A 114 -22.57 5.10 -0.49
CA PHE A 114 -23.35 6.33 -0.62
C PHE A 114 -24.82 6.09 -0.29
N THR A 115 -25.49 7.16 0.13
CA THR A 115 -26.94 7.19 0.39
C THR A 115 -27.66 7.73 -0.84
N LYS A 116 -28.85 7.23 -1.10
CA LYS A 116 -29.75 7.77 -2.13
C LYS A 116 -30.04 9.25 -1.87
N SER A 117 -30.18 10.02 -2.95
CA SER A 117 -30.63 11.40 -2.95
C SER A 117 -31.55 11.63 -4.15
N SER A 118 -32.49 12.55 -4.00
CA SER A 118 -33.36 13.00 -5.11
C SER A 118 -32.70 14.06 -5.99
N GLU A 119 -31.54 14.58 -5.56
CA GLU A 119 -30.67 15.46 -6.32
C GLU A 119 -29.42 14.72 -6.82
N ARG A 120 -28.39 15.43 -7.27
CA ARG A 120 -27.12 14.85 -7.69
C ARG A 120 -26.37 14.17 -6.54
N ILE A 121 -25.76 13.03 -6.83
CA ILE A 121 -24.89 12.29 -5.91
C ILE A 121 -23.44 12.45 -6.38
N ASP A 122 -22.62 13.09 -5.54
CA ASP A 122 -21.18 13.14 -5.74
C ASP A 122 -20.48 12.04 -4.91
N LEU A 123 -19.85 11.10 -5.59
CA LEU A 123 -19.04 10.04 -4.98
C LEU A 123 -17.67 10.57 -4.50
N GLY A 124 -17.34 11.81 -4.85
CA GLY A 124 -16.09 12.46 -4.53
C GLY A 124 -14.92 11.92 -5.35
N ASN A 125 -13.72 12.06 -4.78
CA ASN A 125 -12.49 11.74 -5.47
C ASN A 125 -11.99 10.32 -5.18
N PHE A 126 -11.74 9.55 -6.23
CA PHE A 126 -11.06 8.26 -6.20
C PHE A 126 -9.58 8.44 -6.57
N LYS A 127 -8.70 8.23 -5.60
CA LYS A 127 -7.26 8.18 -5.84
C LYS A 127 -6.87 6.78 -6.30
N ILE A 128 -6.34 6.68 -7.52
CA ILE A 128 -5.89 5.41 -8.09
C ILE A 128 -4.58 5.01 -7.42
N GLU A 129 -4.51 3.76 -6.97
CA GLU A 129 -3.32 3.19 -6.31
C GLU A 129 -2.95 1.85 -6.96
N ILE A 130 -1.66 1.54 -7.00
CA ILE A 130 -1.14 0.27 -7.52
C ILE A 130 -1.36 -0.81 -6.46
N LYS A 131 -1.79 -2.00 -6.89
CA LYS A 131 -1.85 -3.19 -6.03
C LYS A 131 -0.49 -3.44 -5.40
N SER A 132 -0.50 -3.72 -4.11
CA SER A 132 0.73 -3.91 -3.36
C SER A 132 0.68 -5.18 -2.53
N ASP A 133 1.79 -5.92 -2.54
CA ASP A 133 2.08 -6.90 -1.50
C ASP A 133 2.40 -6.15 -0.20
N ILE A 134 1.96 -6.71 0.93
CA ILE A 134 2.04 -6.08 2.25
C ILE A 134 2.98 -6.88 3.13
N ILE A 135 3.99 -6.21 3.68
CA ILE A 135 4.84 -6.73 4.75
C ILE A 135 4.41 -6.06 6.05
N LYS A 136 3.89 -6.86 6.98
CA LYS A 136 3.62 -6.46 8.37
C LYS A 136 4.93 -6.53 9.13
N LEU A 137 5.64 -5.40 9.20
CA LEU A 137 6.93 -5.29 9.85
C LEU A 137 6.76 -5.02 11.35
N SER A 138 7.50 -5.77 12.17
CA SER A 138 7.71 -5.49 13.60
C SER A 138 9.22 -5.35 13.86
N ILE A 139 9.60 -4.33 14.62
CA ILE A 139 11.00 -4.08 15.01
C ILE A 139 11.12 -4.15 16.52
N VAL A 140 11.99 -5.03 17.00
CA VAL A 140 12.17 -5.30 18.42
C VAL A 140 13.64 -5.32 18.81
N ASP A 141 13.92 -5.08 20.09
CA ASP A 141 15.23 -5.32 20.68
C ASP A 141 15.52 -6.83 20.67
N GLY A 142 16.68 -7.22 20.16
CA GLY A 142 17.03 -8.63 20.00
C GLY A 142 17.27 -9.37 21.32
N ILE A 143 17.52 -8.65 22.42
CA ILE A 143 17.75 -9.22 23.75
C ILE A 143 16.47 -9.10 24.59
N GLU A 144 15.98 -7.88 24.78
CA GLU A 144 14.82 -7.60 25.64
C GLU A 144 13.48 -7.97 25.00
N ARG A 145 13.45 -8.10 23.66
CA ARG A 145 12.22 -8.27 22.84
C ARG A 145 11.21 -7.13 23.01
N SER A 146 11.64 -6.01 23.56
CA SER A 146 10.85 -4.78 23.66
C SER A 146 10.70 -4.15 22.27
N PRO A 147 9.55 -3.53 21.94
CA PRO A 147 9.36 -2.86 20.66
C PRO A 147 10.29 -1.65 20.53
N ILE A 148 10.83 -1.42 19.32
CA ILE A 148 11.66 -0.24 19.01
C ILE A 148 10.80 0.80 18.29
N PRO A 149 10.37 1.86 18.97
CA PRO A 149 9.45 2.83 18.41
C PRO A 149 10.17 3.85 17.53
N VAL A 150 9.42 4.51 16.63
CA VAL A 150 9.86 5.68 15.85
C VAL A 150 11.13 5.43 15.00
N ALA A 151 11.41 4.17 14.65
CA ALA A 151 12.51 3.82 13.77
C ALA A 151 12.21 4.32 12.35
N SER A 152 13.16 5.04 11.76
CA SER A 152 13.06 5.55 10.40
C SER A 152 13.31 4.44 9.39
N LEU A 153 12.40 4.28 8.45
CA LEU A 153 12.39 3.22 7.45
C LEU A 153 12.53 3.82 6.06
N LYS A 154 13.38 3.20 5.24
CA LYS A 154 13.46 3.45 3.80
C LYS A 154 13.43 2.12 3.07
N LEU A 155 12.51 2.00 2.11
CA LEU A 155 12.41 0.84 1.24
C LEU A 155 12.90 1.23 -0.15
N PHE A 156 13.81 0.44 -0.69
CA PHE A 156 14.44 0.66 -1.98
C PHE A 156 14.04 -0.44 -2.94
N TYR A 157 13.76 -0.05 -4.18
CA TYR A 157 13.57 -0.96 -5.30
C TYR A 157 14.16 -0.30 -6.54
N ASP A 158 15.02 -1.02 -7.25
CA ASP A 158 15.73 -0.51 -8.43
C ASP A 158 16.45 0.83 -8.18
N GLY A 159 17.15 0.93 -7.04
CA GLY A 159 17.87 2.13 -6.61
C GLY A 159 16.98 3.31 -6.17
N LYS A 160 15.65 3.22 -6.31
CA LYS A 160 14.70 4.27 -5.96
C LYS A 160 14.05 4.00 -4.60
N ILE A 161 13.78 5.06 -3.85
CA ILE A 161 13.01 4.97 -2.61
C ILE A 161 11.53 4.83 -2.97
N ILE A 162 10.95 3.66 -2.70
CA ILE A 162 9.52 3.40 -2.92
C ILE A 162 8.68 3.60 -1.65
N PHE A 163 9.34 3.67 -0.48
CA PHE A 163 8.68 4.03 0.77
C PHE A 163 9.66 4.75 1.70
N SER A 164 9.16 5.78 2.38
CA SER A 164 9.82 6.39 3.53
C SER A 164 8.81 6.69 4.62
N GLY A 165 9.16 6.38 5.86
CA GLY A 165 8.28 6.62 7.00
C GLY A 165 8.94 6.19 8.30
N LYS A 166 8.15 6.12 9.37
CA LYS A 166 8.59 5.65 10.68
C LYS A 166 7.68 4.55 11.21
N THR A 167 8.21 3.69 12.07
CA THR A 167 7.37 2.79 12.89
C THR A 167 6.55 3.56 13.90
N ASP A 168 5.45 2.96 14.33
CA ASP A 168 4.63 3.47 15.43
C ASP A 168 5.29 3.23 16.81
N SER A 169 4.56 3.51 17.88
CA SER A 169 5.02 3.30 19.27
C SER A 169 5.23 1.84 19.64
N MET A 170 4.71 0.89 18.86
CA MET A 170 4.90 -0.55 19.05
C MET A 170 5.99 -1.11 18.13
N GLY A 171 6.75 -0.26 17.44
CA GLY A 171 7.76 -0.71 16.48
C GLY A 171 7.15 -1.35 15.23
N TYR A 172 5.86 -1.11 14.96
CA TYR A 172 5.13 -1.71 13.86
C TYR A 172 5.01 -0.77 12.66
N ARG A 173 5.04 -1.35 11.45
CA ARG A 173 4.66 -0.66 10.21
C ARG A 173 4.19 -1.63 9.14
N ARG A 174 3.19 -1.23 8.35
CA ARG A 174 2.88 -1.89 7.07
C ARG A 174 3.71 -1.28 5.95
N LEU A 175 4.53 -2.10 5.31
CA LEU A 175 5.24 -1.75 4.09
C LEU A 175 4.43 -2.26 2.90
N ARG A 176 4.28 -1.43 1.87
CA ARG A 176 3.59 -1.77 0.63
C ARG A 176 4.60 -1.84 -0.50
N VAL A 177 4.61 -2.95 -1.22
CA VAL A 177 5.51 -3.21 -2.34
C VAL A 177 4.68 -3.46 -3.59
N PRO A 178 4.87 -2.72 -4.70
CA PRO A 178 4.10 -2.93 -5.93
C PRO A 178 4.16 -4.40 -6.42
N VAL A 179 3.01 -4.96 -6.80
CA VAL A 179 2.92 -6.36 -7.27
C VAL A 179 3.50 -6.56 -8.67
N ASN A 180 3.59 -5.50 -9.46
CA ASN A 180 4.14 -5.51 -10.82
C ASN A 180 5.66 -5.34 -10.87
N ARG A 181 6.35 -5.52 -9.74
CA ARG A 181 7.81 -5.51 -9.67
C ARG A 181 8.40 -6.70 -10.45
N ASP A 182 9.55 -6.49 -11.06
CA ASP A 182 10.44 -7.59 -11.43
C ASP A 182 10.98 -8.26 -10.15
N SER A 183 10.71 -9.56 -10.01
CA SER A 183 11.14 -10.38 -8.87
C SER A 183 12.65 -10.64 -8.83
N LEU A 184 13.37 -10.41 -9.93
CA LEU A 184 14.83 -10.53 -9.98
C LEU A 184 15.54 -9.34 -9.32
N ILE A 185 14.86 -8.19 -9.20
CA ILE A 185 15.40 -7.01 -8.56
C ILE A 185 15.05 -7.05 -7.07
N PRO A 186 16.05 -7.08 -6.16
CA PRO A 186 15.78 -7.16 -4.73
C PRO A 186 15.13 -5.88 -4.21
N VAL A 187 14.22 -6.05 -3.26
CA VAL A 187 13.68 -4.95 -2.46
C VAL A 187 14.52 -4.83 -1.20
N SER A 188 15.20 -3.71 -0.97
CA SER A 188 16.03 -3.52 0.22
C SER A 188 15.36 -2.62 1.25
N LEU A 189 15.40 -3.03 2.52
CA LEU A 189 14.91 -2.22 3.64
C LEU A 189 16.09 -1.70 4.45
N ARG A 190 16.12 -0.40 4.71
CA ARG A 190 17.03 0.27 5.65
C ARG A 190 16.25 0.81 6.84
N ILE A 191 16.79 0.58 8.04
CA ILE A 191 16.24 0.98 9.33
C ILE A 191 17.29 1.83 10.06
N ASP A 192 16.88 3.00 10.52
CA ASP A 192 17.71 3.93 11.27
C ASP A 192 16.96 4.39 12.53
N THR A 193 17.60 4.21 13.69
CA THR A 193 17.02 4.52 15.01
C THR A 193 17.56 5.83 15.60
N GLY A 194 18.29 6.62 14.82
CA GLY A 194 18.88 7.88 15.29
C GLY A 194 20.11 7.71 16.18
N GLY A 195 20.65 6.49 16.29
CA GLY A 195 21.85 6.18 17.07
C GLY A 195 21.63 5.28 18.29
N SER A 196 20.38 4.89 18.59
CA SER A 196 20.08 3.91 19.64
C SER A 196 20.56 2.49 19.29
N TYR A 197 20.54 2.17 17.99
CA TYR A 197 20.99 0.91 17.40
C TYR A 197 21.79 1.20 16.13
N PRO A 198 22.76 0.34 15.75
CA PRO A 198 23.41 0.40 14.45
C PRO A 198 22.39 0.40 13.30
N VAL A 199 22.73 1.10 12.22
CA VAL A 199 21.88 1.11 11.02
C VAL A 199 21.77 -0.32 10.48
N TRP A 200 20.53 -0.75 10.24
CA TRP A 200 20.25 -2.08 9.72
C TRP A 200 19.80 -1.97 8.27
N GLN A 201 20.40 -2.76 7.38
CA GLN A 201 19.96 -2.86 5.99
C GLN A 201 20.00 -4.31 5.49
N GLU A 202 18.99 -4.75 4.75
CA GLU A 202 18.94 -6.09 4.15
C GLU A 202 18.04 -6.11 2.91
N ASN A 203 18.22 -7.11 2.06
CA ASN A 203 17.25 -7.44 1.02
C ASN A 203 16.09 -8.22 1.64
N LEU A 204 14.86 -7.81 1.36
CA LEU A 204 13.66 -8.47 1.82
C LEU A 204 13.17 -9.46 0.77
N GLU A 205 12.82 -10.65 1.23
CA GLU A 205 11.88 -11.50 0.52
C GLU A 205 10.49 -10.89 0.62
N VAL A 206 9.81 -10.74 -0.51
CA VAL A 206 8.45 -10.16 -0.58
C VAL A 206 7.49 -11.21 -1.13
N PRO A 207 6.84 -11.99 -0.24
CA PRO A 207 5.81 -12.93 -0.65
C PRO A 207 4.61 -12.23 -1.28
N LYS A 208 3.90 -12.93 -2.17
CA LYS A 208 2.64 -12.46 -2.75
C LYS A 208 1.57 -12.31 -1.65
N GLY A 209 0.78 -11.24 -1.70
CA GLY A 209 -0.29 -10.95 -0.76
C GLY A 209 0.23 -10.30 0.53
N SER A 210 -0.09 -10.87 1.69
CA SER A 210 0.32 -10.33 2.98
C SER A 210 1.23 -11.29 3.73
N SER A 211 2.36 -10.79 4.21
CA SER A 211 3.32 -11.51 5.04
C SER A 211 3.64 -10.74 6.32
N SER A 212 4.27 -11.42 7.29
CA SER A 212 4.78 -10.82 8.52
C SER A 212 6.29 -11.01 8.58
N LYS A 213 7.02 -9.98 9.02
CA LYS A 213 8.46 -10.03 9.25
C LYS A 213 8.79 -9.34 10.56
N GLU A 214 9.49 -10.04 11.44
CA GLU A 214 10.08 -9.47 12.64
C GLU A 214 11.57 -9.22 12.39
N ILE A 215 12.04 -8.04 12.75
CA ILE A 215 13.46 -7.67 12.70
C ILE A 215 13.94 -7.38 14.10
N LYS A 216 15.02 -8.06 14.49
CA LYS A 216 15.68 -7.90 15.78
C LYS A 216 16.89 -6.99 15.61
N LEU A 217 16.89 -5.87 16.33
CA LEU A 217 18.04 -4.97 16.38
C LEU A 217 18.76 -5.16 17.71
N TYR A 218 20.09 -5.07 17.67
CA TYR A 218 20.92 -5.31 18.83
C TYR A 218 21.81 -4.09 19.04
N LYS A 219 21.83 -3.57 20.27
CA LYS A 219 22.60 -2.37 20.62
C LYS A 219 24.11 -2.63 20.48
N LEU A 220 24.87 -1.54 20.34
CA LEU A 220 26.32 -1.59 20.47
C LEU A 220 26.67 -1.74 21.95
N GLN A 221 27.42 -2.77 22.32
CA GLN A 221 27.80 -3.00 23.71
C GLN A 221 28.89 -2.01 24.13
N LEU A 222 28.66 -1.33 25.26
CA LEU A 222 29.57 -0.34 25.80
C LEU A 222 30.30 -0.87 27.03
N ASP A 223 31.62 -0.68 27.03
CA ASP A 223 32.46 -0.88 28.19
C ASP A 223 32.61 0.41 29.00
N ARG A 224 33.15 0.29 30.22
CA ARG A 224 33.29 1.43 31.12
C ARG A 224 34.22 2.49 30.52
N GLY A 225 33.71 3.71 30.36
CA GLY A 225 34.44 4.83 29.79
C GLY A 225 34.28 5.01 28.28
N GLU A 226 33.49 4.16 27.62
CA GLU A 226 33.15 4.32 26.20
C GLU A 226 32.02 5.34 25.99
N SER A 227 32.02 5.96 24.81
CA SER A 227 30.94 6.83 24.32
C SER A 227 30.64 6.52 22.86
N ILE A 228 29.35 6.56 22.49
CA ILE A 228 28.93 6.29 21.11
C ILE A 228 29.07 7.55 20.26
N TYR A 229 29.78 7.40 19.15
CA TYR A 229 29.80 8.36 18.06
C TYR A 229 29.13 7.76 16.83
N LYS A 230 28.46 8.61 16.06
CA LYS A 230 27.86 8.28 14.77
C LYS A 230 28.72 8.85 13.66
N ILE A 231 29.03 8.05 12.66
CA ILE A 231 29.74 8.49 11.46
C ILE A 231 28.84 9.40 10.64
N VAL A 232 29.36 10.55 10.22
CA VAL A 232 28.63 11.58 9.47
C VAL A 232 29.13 11.77 8.04
N LYS A 233 30.14 10.97 7.64
CA LYS A 233 30.73 11.02 6.32
C LYS A 233 30.86 9.62 5.74
N ASP A 234 30.35 9.43 4.53
CA ASP A 234 30.50 8.18 3.79
C ASP A 234 31.97 7.90 3.43
N LEU A 235 32.28 6.61 3.33
CA LEU A 235 33.62 6.12 3.00
C LEU A 235 34.71 6.65 3.95
N SER A 236 34.37 6.75 5.24
CA SER A 236 35.31 7.14 6.29
C SER A 236 36.29 6.00 6.57
N PRO A 237 37.61 6.17 6.37
CA PRO A 237 38.56 5.09 6.59
C PRO A 237 38.62 4.70 8.07
N PHE A 238 38.46 3.42 8.36
CA PHE A 238 38.69 2.83 9.68
C PHE A 238 40.01 2.07 9.67
N ARG A 239 40.97 2.51 10.48
CA ARG A 239 42.38 2.15 10.32
C ARG A 239 42.94 1.39 11.52
N LYS A 240 43.95 0.56 11.27
CA LYS A 240 44.65 -0.18 12.32
C LYS A 240 45.46 0.73 13.25
N GLY A 241 46.10 1.76 12.71
CA GLY A 241 46.95 2.72 13.41
C GLY A 241 46.49 4.19 13.28
N PRO A 242 46.92 5.06 14.20
CA PRO A 242 46.60 6.49 14.21
C PRO A 242 47.44 7.31 13.21
N GLU A 243 48.36 6.72 12.46
CA GLU A 243 49.22 7.43 11.52
C GLU A 243 48.57 7.64 10.14
N ASN A 244 49.10 8.60 9.38
CA ASN A 244 48.81 8.71 7.95
C ASN A 244 49.53 7.58 7.21
N GLY A 245 48.83 6.87 6.33
CA GLY A 245 49.37 5.70 5.64
C GLY A 245 49.18 4.37 6.38
N SER A 246 48.61 4.37 7.59
CA SER A 246 48.16 3.13 8.25
C SER A 246 47.24 2.33 7.33
N GLU A 247 47.36 1.01 7.42
CA GLU A 247 46.43 0.04 6.84
C GLU A 247 44.99 0.41 7.18
N THR A 248 44.14 0.44 6.14
CA THR A 248 42.70 0.64 6.27
C THR A 248 42.05 -0.73 6.36
N LEU A 249 41.36 -0.99 7.48
CA LEU A 249 40.64 -2.24 7.70
C LEU A 249 39.43 -2.32 6.76
N PHE A 250 38.61 -1.27 6.78
CA PHE A 250 37.44 -1.08 5.92
C PHE A 250 36.98 0.38 6.01
N PHE A 251 35.91 0.71 5.27
CA PHE A 251 35.31 2.03 5.28
C PHE A 251 33.98 2.03 6.02
N LEU A 252 33.76 3.05 6.84
CA LEU A 252 32.51 3.31 7.53
C LEU A 252 31.64 4.26 6.71
N ASN A 253 30.34 4.05 6.76
CA ASN A 253 29.34 4.87 6.10
C ASN A 253 28.57 5.74 7.09
N THR A 254 27.88 6.74 6.55
CA THR A 254 27.05 7.64 7.33
C THR A 254 25.96 6.87 8.07
N GLY A 255 25.94 7.04 9.39
CA GLY A 255 25.04 6.35 10.31
C GLY A 255 25.68 5.19 11.09
N ASP A 256 26.86 4.72 10.68
CA ASP A 256 27.58 3.69 11.43
C ASP A 256 27.94 4.18 12.83
N LEU A 257 27.91 3.29 13.81
CA LEU A 257 28.19 3.60 15.20
C LEU A 257 29.54 3.06 15.62
N ILE A 258 30.31 3.88 16.33
CA ILE A 258 31.58 3.53 16.94
C ILE A 258 31.53 3.81 18.44
N ALA A 259 31.92 2.83 19.25
CA ALA A 259 32.12 3.00 20.69
C ALA A 259 33.58 3.42 20.92
N VAL A 260 33.78 4.70 21.23
CA VAL A 260 35.10 5.31 21.40
C VAL A 260 35.49 5.27 22.87
N ASN A 261 36.68 4.72 23.16
CA ASN A 261 37.28 4.71 24.50
C ASN A 261 38.55 5.57 24.61
N LYS A 262 39.12 6.02 23.49
CA LYS A 262 40.39 6.75 23.47
C LYS A 262 40.41 7.78 22.36
N VAL A 263 40.97 8.94 22.64
CA VAL A 263 41.15 10.05 21.68
C VAL A 263 42.61 10.46 21.69
N ALA A 264 43.20 10.64 20.52
CA ALA A 264 44.57 11.11 20.34
C ALA A 264 44.61 12.16 19.21
N GLY A 265 44.75 13.43 19.60
CA GLY A 265 44.74 14.55 18.65
C GLY A 265 43.43 14.64 17.88
N ASP A 266 43.50 14.57 16.55
CA ASP A 266 42.35 14.61 15.65
C ASP A 266 41.75 13.22 15.37
N ARG A 267 42.13 12.18 16.12
CA ARG A 267 41.66 10.79 15.91
C ARG A 267 41.02 10.19 17.14
N MET A 268 40.07 9.31 16.88
CA MET A 268 39.36 8.54 17.89
C MET A 268 39.60 7.05 17.65
N PHE A 269 39.94 6.34 18.72
CA PHE A 269 40.05 4.89 18.74
C PHE A 269 38.83 4.30 19.42
N GLY A 270 38.28 3.27 18.80
CA GLY A 270 37.08 2.61 19.30
C GLY A 270 36.80 1.32 18.57
N LYS A 271 35.71 0.69 18.97
CA LYS A 271 35.20 -0.53 18.35
C LYS A 271 33.93 -0.26 17.54
N VAL A 272 33.86 -0.92 16.40
CA VAL A 272 32.66 -0.97 15.56
C VAL A 272 32.18 -2.41 15.52
N ARG A 273 30.86 -2.58 15.58
CA ARG A 273 30.26 -3.90 15.37
C ARG A 273 29.98 -4.12 13.89
N ILE A 274 30.41 -5.26 13.38
CA ILE A 274 30.09 -5.71 12.03
C ILE A 274 29.31 -7.01 12.14
N ASP A 275 28.12 -7.02 11.57
CA ASP A 275 27.31 -8.23 11.44
C ASP A 275 27.88 -9.13 10.31
N LEU A 276 28.00 -10.43 10.57
CA LEU A 276 28.54 -11.45 9.68
C LEU A 276 27.46 -12.47 9.32
N TYR A 277 27.66 -13.20 8.22
CA TYR A 277 26.80 -14.30 7.76
C TYR A 277 25.31 -13.96 7.78
N GLU A 278 24.91 -12.94 7.01
CA GLU A 278 23.50 -12.49 6.98
C GLU A 278 22.95 -12.13 8.36
N LYS A 279 23.81 -11.55 9.21
CA LYS A 279 23.47 -11.09 10.56
C LYS A 279 23.14 -12.20 11.56
N GLN A 280 23.59 -13.43 11.27
CA GLN A 280 23.51 -14.55 12.23
C GLN A 280 24.54 -14.42 13.35
N SER A 281 25.66 -13.76 13.10
CA SER A 281 26.66 -13.44 14.11
C SER A 281 27.20 -12.03 13.91
N PHE A 282 28.03 -11.56 14.84
CA PHE A 282 28.70 -10.28 14.74
C PHE A 282 30.09 -10.38 15.37
N ASN A 283 30.99 -9.51 14.92
CA ASN A 283 32.29 -9.31 15.55
C ASN A 283 32.52 -7.82 15.82
N TYR A 284 33.31 -7.55 16.85
CA TYR A 284 33.83 -6.21 17.11
C TYR A 284 35.20 -6.06 16.46
N PHE A 285 35.38 -4.94 15.79
CA PHE A 285 36.65 -4.55 15.19
C PHE A 285 37.09 -3.24 15.79
N GLU A 286 38.33 -3.20 16.26
CA GLU A 286 38.93 -2.01 16.84
C GLU A 286 39.78 -1.27 15.81
N GLY A 287 39.80 0.06 15.92
CA GLY A 287 40.53 0.89 14.97
C GLY A 287 40.33 2.37 15.20
N TRP A 288 40.94 3.14 14.30
CA TRP A 288 41.04 4.59 14.35
C TRP A 288 40.20 5.25 13.25
N VAL A 289 39.50 6.31 13.62
CA VAL A 289 38.76 7.19 12.70
C VAL A 289 39.11 8.65 12.98
N LEU A 290 39.02 9.49 11.95
CA LEU A 290 39.20 10.94 12.12
C LEU A 290 38.00 11.53 12.87
N THR A 291 38.27 12.40 13.84
CA THR A 291 37.25 13.03 14.69
C THR A 291 36.24 13.82 13.87
N LYS A 292 36.70 14.53 12.82
CA LYS A 292 35.82 15.28 11.91
C LYS A 292 34.84 14.41 11.10
N HIS A 293 34.97 13.08 11.13
CA HIS A 293 34.07 12.16 10.45
C HIS A 293 32.99 11.58 11.37
N ALA A 294 32.99 11.90 12.67
CA ALA A 294 32.00 11.39 13.61
C ALA A 294 31.48 12.46 14.56
N GLU A 295 30.26 12.26 15.03
CA GLU A 295 29.58 13.13 16.00
C GLU A 295 29.10 12.33 17.20
N LEU A 296 29.22 12.92 18.40
CA LEU A 296 28.76 12.29 19.63
C LEU A 296 27.23 12.12 19.62
N VAL A 297 26.76 10.91 19.94
CA VAL A 297 25.32 10.64 20.10
C VAL A 297 24.87 11.14 21.48
N LYS A 298 24.20 12.30 21.51
CA LYS A 298 23.91 13.06 22.75
C LYS A 298 22.89 12.41 23.69
N ASP A 299 22.06 11.47 23.21
CA ASP A 299 20.92 10.95 23.97
C ASP A 299 21.25 9.99 25.13
N GLN A 300 22.52 9.64 25.35
CA GLN A 300 22.91 8.75 26.45
C GLN A 300 23.17 9.45 27.79
N LEU A 301 23.18 10.79 27.84
CA LEU A 301 23.36 11.53 29.09
C LEU A 301 22.13 11.47 30.02
N ARG A 302 20.94 11.08 29.52
CA ARG A 302 19.70 11.05 30.33
C ARG A 302 19.58 9.81 31.22
N VAL A 303 20.03 8.64 30.78
CA VAL A 303 19.91 7.38 31.54
C VAL A 303 20.74 7.39 32.82
N LYS A 304 21.79 8.21 32.89
CA LYS A 304 22.68 8.27 34.07
C LYS A 304 22.14 9.12 35.22
N ILE A 305 21.12 9.96 34.99
CA ILE A 305 20.57 10.87 36.00
C ILE A 305 19.42 10.22 36.79
N GLU A 306 18.69 9.27 36.20
CA GLU A 306 17.58 8.59 36.89
C GLU A 306 18.02 7.46 37.83
N ASN A 307 19.19 6.85 37.59
CA ASN A 307 19.73 5.80 38.47
C ASN A 307 20.52 6.33 39.69
N ASN A 308 20.51 7.65 39.92
CA ASN A 308 21.18 8.31 41.04
C ASN A 308 20.23 9.21 41.86
N LYS A 309 18.93 8.88 41.89
CA LYS A 309 17.97 9.44 42.85
C LYS A 309 17.35 8.35 43.70
#